data_AF-A0A835HRN2-F1
#
_entry.id   AF-A0A835HRN2-F1
#
_cell.length_a   1.000
_cell.length_b   1.000
_cell.length_c   1.000
_cell.angle_alpha   90.00
_cell.angle_beta   90.00
_cell.angle_gamma   90.00
#
_symmetry.space_group_name_H-M   'P 1'
#
loop_
_entity.id
_entity.type
_entity.pdbx_description
1 polymer ?
#
loop_
_entity_poly.entity_id
_entity_poly.type
_entity_poly.pdbx_seq_one_letter_code
_entity_poly.pdbx_strand_id
1 'polypeptide(L)'
;MVNKYCFVIVVLCGLCGLVIGAVPKAPVDVPFQKNYNPSWSADHIKYINGGSEVHLVLDKYSGTGFQSRDSYLFGHFSMRIKLVGGDSAGVVTAFYLSSQNSEHDEIDFEFLGNRTGQPYIVQTNVFTGGQGNREQRIYLWFDPTQAYHSYSVLWNMYHIAFFVDNVPIRIFKNSKDLGVRFPFNQPMKIYSSLWNADDWATRGGLEKTDWSKAPFIASYTSFHVDGCDATTPQSAQVCSTTGMKWWDQKAFQDLDGLQYRRLGWVRKKYTIYNYCTDRSRYTTVPPECELSESRSELLTRIQGLKQDLQSWRSKLDTQVKVYRDVSTQTTTSLFTSCRCSNAFLELSDLKKSLNVEVEQMRSEFQELRTTLQQQQDDVTSKLKDLGLQDVSEETPSDKAEGNDAEAQFPSPGENDKEIPNDEGHGKQNKNLNEMLASRYWIKASPGKGV
;
A
#
# COMPACT_ATOMS: atom_id res chain seq x y z
N MET A 1 45.39 -26.30 7.89
CA MET A 1 44.77 -25.08 8.46
C MET A 1 43.70 -24.51 7.52
N VAL A 2 42.71 -25.32 7.11
CA VAL A 2 41.69 -24.91 6.11
C VAL A 2 40.29 -24.80 6.73
N ASN A 3 40.11 -25.18 8.00
CA ASN A 3 38.78 -25.40 8.58
C ASN A 3 38.31 -24.33 9.59
N LYS A 4 38.99 -23.17 9.70
CA LYS A 4 38.57 -22.07 10.60
C LYS A 4 37.95 -20.86 9.87
N TYR A 5 38.15 -20.74 8.55
CA TYR A 5 37.64 -19.60 7.78
C TYR A 5 36.24 -19.82 7.16
N CYS A 6 35.76 -21.07 7.05
CA CYS A 6 34.39 -21.33 6.62
C CYS A 6 33.35 -20.98 7.70
N PHE A 7 33.70 -21.02 8.98
CA PHE A 7 32.74 -20.74 10.06
C PHE A 7 32.49 -19.22 10.23
N VAL A 8 33.45 -18.37 9.86
CA VAL A 8 33.32 -16.90 9.97
C VAL A 8 32.48 -16.32 8.82
N ILE A 9 32.44 -16.97 7.65
CA ILE A 9 31.63 -16.53 6.51
C ILE A 9 30.15 -16.90 6.68
N VAL A 10 29.84 -17.98 7.41
CA VAL A 10 28.44 -18.38 7.67
C VAL A 10 27.79 -17.55 8.80
N VAL A 11 28.57 -17.04 9.76
CA VAL A 11 28.03 -16.25 10.89
C VAL A 11 27.81 -14.77 10.53
N LEU A 12 28.57 -14.21 9.59
CA LEU A 12 28.39 -12.80 9.15
C LEU A 12 27.25 -12.58 8.13
N CYS A 13 26.62 -13.63 7.63
CA CYS A 13 25.38 -13.52 6.83
C CYS A 13 24.10 -13.60 7.68
N GLY A 14 24.20 -13.78 9.01
CA GLY A 14 23.06 -14.03 9.89
C GLY A 14 22.42 -12.82 10.57
N LEU A 15 22.96 -11.60 10.42
CA LEU A 15 22.52 -10.42 11.19
C LEU A 15 22.35 -9.16 10.33
N CYS A 16 21.91 -9.30 9.08
CA CYS A 16 21.14 -8.23 8.46
C CYS A 16 19.69 -8.68 8.49
N GLY A 17 18.97 -8.29 9.54
CA GLY A 17 17.51 -8.27 9.52
C GLY A 17 17.08 -7.30 8.42
N LEU A 18 17.08 -7.76 7.17
CA LEU A 18 16.41 -7.07 6.09
C LEU A 18 14.97 -6.94 6.55
N VAL A 19 14.50 -5.70 6.66
CA VAL A 19 13.06 -5.43 6.78
C VAL A 19 12.46 -5.85 5.44
N ILE A 20 12.07 -7.13 5.36
CA ILE A 20 11.41 -7.69 4.20
C ILE A 20 9.95 -7.28 4.33
N GLY A 21 9.60 -6.14 3.74
CA GLY A 21 8.19 -5.89 3.44
C GLY A 21 7.70 -7.00 2.51
N ALA A 22 6.47 -7.46 2.69
CA ALA A 22 5.90 -8.58 1.94
C ALA A 22 4.77 -8.12 1.01
N VAL A 23 4.62 -8.84 -0.10
CA VAL A 23 3.44 -8.69 -0.95
C VAL A 23 2.22 -9.23 -0.19
N PRO A 24 1.04 -8.57 -0.27
CA PRO A 24 -0.19 -9.11 0.29
C PRO A 24 -0.43 -10.56 -0.15
N LYS A 25 -1.12 -11.34 0.68
CA LYS A 25 -1.52 -12.70 0.30
C LYS A 25 -2.33 -12.68 -1.00
N ALA A 26 -2.12 -13.69 -1.85
CA ALA A 26 -2.84 -13.81 -3.10
C ALA A 26 -4.37 -13.89 -2.84
N PRO A 27 -5.19 -13.12 -3.58
CA PRO A 27 -6.64 -13.19 -3.49
C PRO A 27 -7.16 -14.61 -3.77
N VAL A 28 -8.14 -15.04 -2.99
CA VAL A 28 -8.87 -16.29 -3.20
C VAL A 28 -10.22 -15.96 -3.84
N ASP A 29 -10.45 -16.51 -5.03
CA ASP A 29 -11.68 -16.31 -5.77
C ASP A 29 -12.84 -17.07 -5.15
N VAL A 30 -13.97 -16.39 -4.96
CA VAL A 30 -15.20 -16.94 -4.39
C VAL A 30 -16.40 -16.41 -5.17
N PRO A 31 -17.57 -17.09 -5.14
CA PRO A 31 -18.79 -16.54 -5.71
C PRO A 31 -19.24 -15.27 -4.96
N PHE A 32 -19.84 -14.33 -5.70
CA PHE A 32 -20.38 -13.06 -5.18
C PHE A 32 -21.19 -13.24 -3.89
N GLN A 33 -22.10 -14.22 -3.88
CA GLN A 33 -23.07 -14.41 -2.81
C GLN A 33 -22.42 -14.80 -1.47
N LYS A 34 -21.17 -15.28 -1.50
CA LYS A 34 -20.40 -15.62 -0.29
C LYS A 34 -20.18 -14.39 0.56
N ASN A 35 -19.80 -13.27 -0.05
CA ASN A 35 -19.36 -12.08 0.66
C ASN A 35 -20.28 -10.86 0.46
N TYR A 36 -21.08 -10.84 -0.61
CA TYR A 36 -21.83 -9.65 -1.03
C TYR A 36 -23.31 -9.90 -1.23
N ASN A 37 -24.09 -8.82 -1.14
CA ASN A 37 -25.50 -8.75 -1.52
C ASN A 37 -25.81 -7.43 -2.26
N PRO A 38 -26.83 -7.39 -3.13
CA PRO A 38 -27.27 -6.15 -3.76
C PRO A 38 -27.65 -5.09 -2.72
N SER A 39 -27.28 -3.83 -2.96
CA SER A 39 -27.68 -2.69 -2.13
C SER A 39 -28.82 -1.87 -2.77
N TRP A 40 -28.83 -1.73 -4.09
CA TRP A 40 -29.96 -1.15 -4.85
C TRP A 40 -30.06 -1.73 -6.27
N SER A 41 -31.24 -1.62 -6.89
CA SER A 41 -31.54 -2.07 -8.27
C SER A 41 -30.96 -3.45 -8.59
N ALA A 42 -31.42 -4.47 -7.83
CA ALA A 42 -30.90 -5.83 -7.92
C ALA A 42 -31.14 -6.49 -9.29
N ASP A 43 -32.15 -6.03 -10.03
CA ASP A 43 -32.46 -6.43 -11.40
C ASP A 43 -31.43 -5.96 -12.44
N HIS A 44 -30.64 -4.94 -12.09
CA HIS A 44 -29.48 -4.46 -12.86
C HIS A 44 -28.17 -5.21 -12.52
N ILE A 45 -28.23 -6.21 -11.65
CA ILE A 45 -27.11 -7.11 -11.33
C ILE A 45 -27.32 -8.43 -12.05
N LYS A 46 -26.45 -8.76 -13.02
CA LYS A 46 -26.51 -10.05 -13.72
C LYS A 46 -25.48 -11.00 -13.16
N TYR A 47 -25.95 -12.14 -12.66
CA TYR A 47 -25.10 -13.21 -12.14
C TYR A 47 -24.75 -14.18 -13.25
N ILE A 48 -23.46 -14.35 -13.50
CA ILE A 48 -22.92 -15.26 -14.51
C ILE A 48 -22.24 -16.43 -13.78
N ASN A 49 -22.37 -17.65 -14.32
CA ASN A 49 -21.73 -18.86 -13.79
C ASN A 49 -21.94 -19.07 -12.29
N GLY A 50 -23.19 -18.97 -11.83
CA GLY A 50 -23.53 -19.14 -10.42
C GLY A 50 -23.02 -18.03 -9.50
N GLY A 51 -22.60 -16.88 -10.04
CA GLY A 51 -22.09 -15.74 -9.29
C GLY A 51 -20.57 -15.68 -9.18
N SER A 52 -19.82 -16.54 -9.88
CA SER A 52 -18.37 -16.35 -10.01
C SER A 52 -18.01 -15.09 -10.80
N GLU A 53 -18.95 -14.58 -11.60
CA GLU A 53 -18.87 -13.31 -12.30
C GLU A 53 -20.20 -12.55 -12.15
N VAL A 54 -20.11 -11.23 -11.99
CA VAL A 54 -21.27 -10.34 -11.88
C VAL A 54 -21.10 -9.15 -12.81
N HIS A 55 -22.15 -8.79 -13.54
CA HIS A 55 -22.22 -7.56 -14.32
C HIS A 55 -23.13 -6.56 -13.64
N LEU A 56 -22.62 -5.34 -13.42
CA LEU A 56 -23.43 -4.19 -13.06
C LEU A 56 -23.83 -3.46 -14.33
N VAL A 57 -25.12 -3.20 -14.47
CA VAL A 57 -25.71 -2.57 -15.65
C VAL A 57 -26.24 -1.19 -15.29
N LEU A 58 -25.83 -0.18 -16.03
CA LEU A 58 -26.35 1.19 -15.93
C LEU A 58 -27.06 1.56 -17.24
N ASP A 59 -28.26 2.10 -17.08
CA ASP A 59 -28.99 2.77 -18.14
C ASP A 59 -29.61 4.08 -17.60
N LYS A 60 -30.39 4.77 -18.44
CA LYS A 60 -30.96 6.08 -18.09
C LYS A 60 -31.97 6.05 -16.94
N TYR A 61 -32.46 4.87 -16.55
CA TYR A 61 -33.45 4.70 -15.50
C TYR A 61 -32.81 4.42 -14.16
N SER A 62 -31.78 3.56 -14.13
CA SER A 62 -31.10 3.23 -12.89
C SER A 62 -29.67 2.77 -13.10
N GLY A 63 -28.83 3.14 -12.13
CA GLY A 63 -27.59 2.43 -11.87
C GLY A 63 -27.83 1.22 -10.98
N THR A 64 -26.75 0.66 -10.42
CA THR A 64 -26.85 -0.44 -9.47
C THR A 64 -25.64 -0.47 -8.54
N GLY A 65 -25.77 -1.20 -7.44
CA GLY A 65 -24.70 -1.37 -6.49
C GLY A 65 -24.90 -2.59 -5.61
N PHE A 66 -23.80 -3.01 -5.01
CA PHE A 66 -23.76 -4.06 -4.01
C PHE A 66 -22.89 -3.67 -2.82
N GLN A 67 -23.08 -4.37 -1.71
CA GLN A 67 -22.31 -4.18 -0.49
C GLN A 67 -21.90 -5.52 0.13
N SER A 68 -20.91 -5.52 1.01
CA SER A 68 -20.57 -6.69 1.80
C SER A 68 -21.66 -7.02 2.82
N ARG A 69 -21.80 -8.31 3.10
CA ARG A 69 -22.69 -8.81 4.14
C ARG A 69 -22.26 -8.29 5.51
N ASP A 70 -20.97 -8.43 5.80
CA ASP A 70 -20.37 -8.08 7.09
C ASP A 70 -19.61 -6.75 7.00
N SER A 71 -19.30 -6.20 8.17
CA SER A 71 -18.44 -5.03 8.33
C SER A 71 -17.06 -5.49 8.80
N TYR A 72 -16.01 -4.78 8.38
CA TYR A 72 -14.63 -5.17 8.69
C TYR A 72 -13.86 -4.01 9.32
N LEU A 73 -12.96 -4.34 10.23
CA LEU A 73 -11.96 -3.41 10.75
C LEU A 73 -10.57 -3.98 10.42
N PHE A 74 -9.91 -3.37 9.44
CA PHE A 74 -8.69 -3.88 8.81
C PHE A 74 -8.89 -5.14 7.96
N GLY A 75 -7.98 -5.35 7.01
CA GLY A 75 -8.00 -6.50 6.11
C GLY A 75 -7.37 -6.24 4.75
N HIS A 76 -7.47 -7.26 3.91
CA HIS A 76 -7.18 -7.22 2.49
C HIS A 76 -8.45 -7.48 1.70
N PHE A 77 -8.81 -6.51 0.86
CA PHE A 77 -10.04 -6.52 0.08
C PHE A 77 -9.66 -6.40 -1.39
N SER A 78 -10.07 -7.34 -2.23
CA SER A 78 -9.67 -7.36 -3.63
C SER A 78 -10.83 -7.73 -4.54
N MET A 79 -10.94 -6.99 -5.64
CA MET A 79 -11.92 -7.20 -6.67
C MET A 79 -11.22 -7.24 -8.02
N ARG A 80 -11.58 -8.20 -8.88
CA ARG A 80 -11.15 -8.17 -10.28
C ARG A 80 -12.24 -7.48 -11.10
N ILE A 81 -11.89 -6.35 -11.71
CA ILE A 81 -12.85 -5.49 -12.41
C ILE A 81 -12.40 -5.34 -13.86
N LYS A 82 -13.35 -5.47 -14.78
CA LYS A 82 -13.23 -5.06 -16.18
C LYS A 82 -14.22 -3.93 -16.43
N LEU A 83 -13.72 -2.78 -16.82
CA LEU A 83 -14.50 -1.55 -16.93
C LEU A 83 -15.36 -1.50 -18.19
N VAL A 84 -16.26 -0.52 -18.23
CA VAL A 84 -17.17 -0.28 -19.36
C VAL A 84 -16.36 0.02 -20.64
N GLY A 85 -16.54 -0.80 -21.67
CA GLY A 85 -15.94 -0.56 -22.98
C GLY A 85 -16.69 0.51 -23.80
N GLY A 86 -16.03 1.07 -24.80
CA GLY A 86 -16.64 2.04 -25.73
C GLY A 86 -16.67 3.47 -25.17
N ASP A 87 -17.79 4.17 -25.34
CA ASP A 87 -18.01 5.49 -24.72
C ASP A 87 -18.59 5.29 -23.33
N SER A 88 -17.88 5.77 -22.31
CA SER A 88 -18.28 5.72 -20.90
C SER A 88 -18.21 7.09 -20.23
N ALA A 89 -18.19 8.18 -21.01
CA ALA A 89 -18.17 9.53 -20.45
C ALA A 89 -19.35 9.76 -19.49
N GLY A 90 -19.10 10.44 -18.38
CA GLY A 90 -20.05 10.70 -17.31
C GLY A 90 -20.38 9.48 -16.42
N VAL A 91 -19.88 8.28 -16.73
CA VAL A 91 -20.13 7.07 -15.94
C VAL A 91 -19.00 6.82 -14.94
N VAL A 92 -19.35 6.54 -13.69
CA VAL A 92 -18.40 6.15 -12.64
C VAL A 92 -18.69 4.73 -12.21
N THR A 93 -17.64 3.91 -12.27
CA THR A 93 -17.60 2.61 -11.58
C THR A 93 -16.86 2.83 -10.26
N ALA A 94 -17.41 2.41 -9.12
CA ALA A 94 -16.77 2.58 -7.82
C ALA A 94 -16.52 1.23 -7.13
N PHE A 95 -15.44 1.15 -6.37
CA PHE A 95 -15.11 0.07 -5.44
C PHE A 95 -14.49 0.70 -4.20
N TYR A 96 -15.20 0.66 -3.07
CA TYR A 96 -14.84 1.47 -1.92
C TYR A 96 -15.20 0.79 -0.61
N LEU A 97 -14.64 1.29 0.49
CA LEU A 97 -15.00 0.91 1.84
C LEU A 97 -15.54 2.14 2.55
N SER A 98 -16.65 2.04 3.27
CA SER A 98 -17.22 3.17 4.04
C SER A 98 -17.81 2.71 5.37
N SER A 99 -17.65 3.54 6.41
CA SER A 99 -18.47 3.47 7.62
C SER A 99 -19.80 4.23 7.42
N GLN A 100 -20.75 4.10 8.34
CA GLN A 100 -22.14 4.57 8.12
C GLN A 100 -22.53 5.88 8.83
N ASN A 101 -21.65 6.49 9.63
CA ASN A 101 -21.99 7.66 10.43
C ASN A 101 -21.65 8.99 9.73
N SER A 102 -21.98 10.13 10.35
CA SER A 102 -21.73 11.46 9.76
C SER A 102 -20.25 11.83 9.67
N GLU A 103 -19.43 11.31 10.61
CA GLU A 103 -17.97 11.44 10.60
C GLU A 103 -17.33 10.18 9.99
N HIS A 104 -17.90 9.69 8.88
CA HIS A 104 -17.50 8.43 8.29
C HIS A 104 -16.04 8.42 7.87
N ASP A 105 -15.45 7.24 7.92
CA ASP A 105 -14.20 6.93 7.24
C ASP A 105 -14.54 6.24 5.92
N GLU A 106 -13.79 6.55 4.85
CA GLU A 106 -14.00 5.98 3.52
C GLU A 106 -12.67 5.82 2.76
N ILE A 107 -12.58 4.78 1.94
CA ILE A 107 -11.41 4.42 1.12
C ILE A 107 -11.88 4.08 -0.29
N ASP A 108 -11.50 4.90 -1.28
CA ASP A 108 -12.13 4.87 -2.60
C ASP A 108 -11.22 4.41 -3.73
N PHE A 109 -11.74 3.54 -4.60
CA PHE A 109 -11.43 3.52 -6.02
C PHE A 109 -12.65 4.00 -6.81
N GLU A 110 -12.45 5.01 -7.64
CA GLU A 110 -13.44 5.50 -8.58
C GLU A 110 -12.84 5.52 -9.99
N PHE A 111 -13.46 4.78 -10.91
CA PHE A 111 -13.06 4.69 -12.30
C PHE A 111 -13.91 5.65 -13.12
N LEU A 112 -13.31 6.75 -13.55
CA LEU A 112 -13.99 7.80 -14.29
C LEU A 112 -13.91 7.46 -15.78
N GLY A 113 -15.06 7.19 -16.37
CA GLY A 113 -15.18 6.85 -17.79
C GLY A 113 -14.86 8.02 -18.71
N ASN A 114 -14.73 7.72 -20.00
CA ASN A 114 -14.29 8.69 -20.99
C ASN A 114 -14.89 8.38 -22.37
N ARG A 115 -14.73 9.31 -23.31
CA ARG A 115 -15.12 9.10 -24.70
C ARG A 115 -14.33 7.94 -25.31
N THR A 116 -14.92 7.28 -26.31
CA THR A 116 -14.25 6.16 -27.00
C THR A 116 -12.85 6.54 -27.46
N GLY A 117 -11.86 5.70 -27.15
CA GLY A 117 -10.45 5.89 -27.50
C GLY A 117 -9.68 6.84 -26.57
N GLN A 118 -10.34 7.45 -25.57
CA GLN A 118 -9.69 8.25 -24.54
C GLN A 118 -9.45 7.42 -23.26
N PRO A 119 -8.38 7.71 -22.50
CA PRO A 119 -8.00 6.90 -21.36
C PRO A 119 -8.97 7.07 -20.18
N TYR A 120 -9.22 5.97 -19.48
CA TYR A 120 -9.87 5.97 -18.16
C TYR A 120 -9.00 6.64 -17.10
N ILE A 121 -9.63 7.29 -16.13
CA ILE A 121 -8.95 7.78 -14.93
C ILE A 121 -9.32 6.89 -13.75
N VAL A 122 -8.32 6.50 -12.96
CA VAL A 122 -8.53 5.93 -11.63
C VAL A 122 -8.31 7.03 -10.61
N GLN A 123 -9.37 7.40 -9.91
CA GLN A 123 -9.33 8.27 -8.75
C GLN A 123 -9.28 7.42 -7.49
N THR A 124 -8.41 7.80 -6.55
CA THR A 124 -8.47 7.30 -5.17
C THR A 124 -8.73 8.44 -4.22
N ASN A 125 -9.45 8.18 -3.15
CA ASN A 125 -9.71 9.14 -2.08
C ASN A 125 -9.67 8.46 -0.71
N VAL A 126 -9.50 9.28 0.34
CA VAL A 126 -9.54 8.82 1.73
C VAL A 126 -10.26 9.85 2.58
N PHE A 127 -11.40 9.45 3.14
CA PHE A 127 -12.14 10.21 4.13
C PHE A 127 -11.76 9.75 5.53
N THR A 128 -11.60 10.72 6.42
CA THR A 128 -11.34 10.47 7.84
C THR A 128 -12.20 11.40 8.65
N GLY A 129 -13.08 10.87 9.50
CA GLY A 129 -13.97 11.72 10.29
C GLY A 129 -14.92 12.60 9.46
N GLY A 130 -15.38 12.11 8.30
CA GLY A 130 -16.21 12.83 7.33
C GLY A 130 -15.45 13.82 6.45
N GLN A 131 -14.13 13.95 6.61
CA GLN A 131 -13.30 14.85 5.81
C GLN A 131 -12.49 14.07 4.78
N GLY A 132 -12.85 14.23 3.49
CA GLY A 132 -12.08 13.74 2.35
C GLY A 132 -11.17 14.83 1.76
N ASN A 133 -11.36 15.14 0.48
CA ASN A 133 -10.55 16.08 -0.31
C ASN A 133 -9.11 15.62 -0.58
N ARG A 134 -8.86 14.31 -0.52
CA ARG A 134 -7.53 13.71 -0.68
C ARG A 134 -7.42 12.97 -2.01
N GLU A 135 -7.95 13.53 -3.09
CA GLU A 135 -8.02 12.85 -4.37
C GLU A 135 -6.61 12.70 -4.99
N GLN A 136 -6.33 11.52 -5.51
CA GLN A 136 -5.22 11.29 -6.45
C GLN A 136 -5.79 10.64 -7.70
N ARG A 137 -5.38 11.10 -8.88
CA ARG A 137 -5.83 10.57 -10.17
C ARG A 137 -4.65 10.06 -10.98
N ILE A 138 -4.80 8.87 -11.53
CA ILE A 138 -3.82 8.27 -12.42
C ILE A 138 -4.47 7.79 -13.73
N TYR A 139 -3.70 7.77 -14.81
CA TYR A 139 -3.96 6.87 -15.92
C TYR A 139 -3.43 5.47 -15.61
N LEU A 140 -3.96 4.45 -16.28
CA LEU A 140 -3.44 3.08 -16.18
C LEU A 140 -2.43 2.81 -17.30
N TRP A 141 -1.51 1.87 -17.04
CA TRP A 141 -0.51 1.40 -18.01
C TRP A 141 -1.04 0.28 -18.93
N PHE A 142 -2.35 0.09 -18.96
CA PHE A 142 -3.08 -0.87 -19.77
C PHE A 142 -4.49 -0.31 -20.05
N ASP A 143 -5.22 -0.93 -20.99
CA ASP A 143 -6.63 -0.64 -21.23
C ASP A 143 -7.51 -1.47 -20.26
N PRO A 144 -8.15 -0.85 -19.25
CA PRO A 144 -8.92 -1.57 -18.23
C PRO A 144 -10.27 -2.13 -18.74
N THR A 145 -10.61 -1.89 -20.01
CA THR A 145 -11.85 -2.38 -20.64
C THR A 145 -11.66 -3.73 -21.34
N GLN A 146 -10.41 -4.13 -21.63
CA GLN A 146 -10.12 -5.34 -22.42
C GLN A 146 -10.00 -6.61 -21.56
N ALA A 147 -9.57 -6.47 -20.31
CA ALA A 147 -9.30 -7.60 -19.42
C ALA A 147 -9.66 -7.27 -17.97
N TYR A 148 -9.82 -8.31 -17.16
CA TYR A 148 -9.94 -8.15 -15.71
C TYR A 148 -8.57 -7.84 -15.10
N HIS A 149 -8.53 -6.79 -14.28
CA HIS A 149 -7.38 -6.44 -13.45
C HIS A 149 -7.80 -6.43 -11.99
N SER A 150 -6.89 -6.76 -11.07
CA SER A 150 -7.22 -6.74 -9.64
C SER A 150 -7.00 -5.34 -9.06
N TYR A 151 -8.00 -4.83 -8.37
CA TYR A 151 -7.93 -3.61 -7.59
C TYR A 151 -8.07 -4.02 -6.13
N SER A 152 -7.10 -3.67 -5.29
CA SER A 152 -7.13 -4.08 -3.90
C SER A 152 -6.71 -2.99 -2.93
N VAL A 153 -7.24 -3.13 -1.71
CA VAL A 153 -6.94 -2.32 -0.56
C VAL A 153 -6.34 -3.23 0.50
N LEU A 154 -5.13 -2.92 0.96
CA LEU A 154 -4.59 -3.42 2.21
C LEU A 154 -4.74 -2.31 3.27
N TRP A 155 -5.59 -2.55 4.26
CA TRP A 155 -5.87 -1.62 5.34
C TRP A 155 -5.51 -2.28 6.67
N ASN A 156 -4.56 -1.70 7.39
CA ASN A 156 -4.18 -2.12 8.74
C ASN A 156 -3.94 -0.89 9.64
N MET A 157 -3.49 -1.11 10.86
CA MET A 157 -3.25 -0.02 11.82
C MET A 157 -2.12 0.96 11.42
N TYR A 158 -1.30 0.61 10.43
CA TYR A 158 -0.13 1.37 10.02
C TYR A 158 -0.39 2.20 8.76
N HIS A 159 -1.11 1.63 7.78
CA HIS A 159 -1.39 2.31 6.53
C HIS A 159 -2.59 1.71 5.77
N ILE A 160 -3.05 2.48 4.78
CA ILE A 160 -3.90 2.03 3.69
C ILE A 160 -3.05 2.03 2.42
N ALA A 161 -2.93 0.89 1.75
CA ALA A 161 -2.23 0.76 0.49
C ALA A 161 -3.21 0.33 -0.61
N PHE A 162 -3.21 1.09 -1.70
CA PHE A 162 -4.02 0.84 -2.89
C PHE A 162 -3.15 0.15 -3.94
N PHE A 163 -3.63 -0.96 -4.47
CA PHE A 163 -2.93 -1.71 -5.52
C PHE A 163 -3.79 -1.83 -6.78
N VAL A 164 -3.10 -1.75 -7.91
CA VAL A 164 -3.58 -2.22 -9.21
C VAL A 164 -2.68 -3.38 -9.61
N ASP A 165 -3.27 -4.55 -9.82
CA ASP A 165 -2.58 -5.82 -9.86
C ASP A 165 -1.65 -5.97 -8.65
N ASN A 166 -0.33 -6.09 -8.87
CA ASN A 166 0.67 -6.16 -7.80
C ASN A 166 1.50 -4.84 -7.68
N VAL A 167 0.94 -3.72 -8.15
CA VAL A 167 1.61 -2.42 -8.20
C VAL A 167 0.92 -1.47 -7.22
N PRO A 168 1.59 -1.02 -6.14
CA PRO A 168 1.04 0.01 -5.27
C PRO A 168 0.95 1.33 -6.04
N ILE A 169 -0.24 1.92 -6.06
CA ILE A 169 -0.49 3.21 -6.71
C ILE A 169 -0.58 4.36 -5.71
N ARG A 170 -0.88 4.06 -4.45
CA ARG A 170 -0.99 5.02 -3.36
C ARG A 170 -0.76 4.32 -2.01
N ILE A 171 -0.15 5.04 -1.09
CA ILE A 171 -0.11 4.70 0.33
C ILE A 171 -0.57 5.91 1.15
N PHE A 172 -1.45 5.68 2.12
CA PHE A 172 -1.89 6.65 3.11
C PHE A 172 -1.53 6.12 4.50
N LYS A 173 -0.56 6.75 5.15
CA LYS A 173 -0.02 6.27 6.43
C LYS A 173 -0.83 6.80 7.61
N ASN A 174 -0.95 5.99 8.65
CA ASN A 174 -1.44 6.44 9.94
C ASN A 174 -0.44 7.43 10.54
N SER A 175 -0.73 8.73 10.39
CA SER A 175 0.12 9.84 10.82
C SER A 175 -0.50 10.57 12.03
N LYS A 176 -1.02 9.78 12.99
CA LYS A 176 -1.68 10.28 14.20
C LYS A 176 -0.76 11.16 15.06
N ASP A 177 0.54 10.89 15.01
CA ASP A 177 1.62 11.64 15.64
C ASP A 177 1.73 13.07 15.09
N LEU A 178 1.28 13.29 13.86
CA LEU A 178 1.15 14.61 13.23
C LEU A 178 -0.26 15.21 13.36
N GLY A 179 -1.15 14.59 14.15
CA GLY A 179 -2.53 15.03 14.31
C GLY A 179 -3.46 14.71 13.13
N VAL A 180 -3.02 13.90 12.15
CA VAL A 180 -3.85 13.47 11.02
C VAL A 180 -4.69 12.27 11.45
N ARG A 181 -6.02 12.37 11.30
CA ARG A 181 -6.94 11.25 11.54
C ARG A 181 -6.67 10.11 10.55
N PHE A 182 -6.98 8.89 10.94
CA PHE A 182 -6.82 7.67 10.13
C PHE A 182 -8.01 6.74 10.37
N PRO A 183 -8.49 5.97 9.37
CA PRO A 183 -9.55 4.98 9.58
C PRO A 183 -9.08 3.86 10.51
N PHE A 184 -9.37 3.94 11.80
CA PHE A 184 -8.76 3.05 12.81
C PHE A 184 -9.74 2.33 13.73
N ASN A 185 -10.95 2.88 13.93
CA ASN A 185 -11.92 2.36 14.90
C ASN A 185 -13.35 2.31 14.37
N GLN A 186 -13.59 2.68 13.11
CA GLN A 186 -14.90 2.61 12.49
C GLN A 186 -14.94 1.41 11.54
N PRO A 187 -15.67 0.33 11.87
CA PRO A 187 -15.86 -0.78 10.94
C PRO A 187 -16.48 -0.28 9.63
N MET A 188 -15.93 -0.74 8.51
CA MET A 188 -16.39 -0.36 7.18
C MET A 188 -16.98 -1.55 6.45
N LYS A 189 -18.05 -1.30 5.71
CA LYS A 189 -18.53 -2.23 4.68
C LYS A 189 -17.81 -1.96 3.38
N ILE A 190 -17.74 -2.97 2.53
CA ILE A 190 -17.19 -2.88 1.19
C ILE A 190 -18.36 -2.66 0.23
N TYR A 191 -18.21 -1.75 -0.70
CA TYR A 191 -19.23 -1.34 -1.65
C TYR A 191 -18.67 -1.35 -3.07
N SER A 192 -19.57 -1.53 -4.03
CA SER A 192 -19.28 -1.25 -5.42
C SER A 192 -20.54 -0.83 -6.15
N SER A 193 -20.40 0.06 -7.11
CA SER A 193 -21.52 0.65 -7.82
C SER A 193 -21.16 1.10 -9.23
N LEU A 194 -22.20 1.26 -10.05
CA LEU A 194 -22.11 1.85 -11.38
C LEU A 194 -23.22 2.91 -11.51
N TRP A 195 -22.82 4.16 -11.73
CA TRP A 195 -23.74 5.29 -11.69
C TRP A 195 -23.28 6.45 -12.59
N ASN A 196 -24.18 7.40 -12.84
CA ASN A 196 -23.91 8.60 -13.63
C ASN A 196 -23.47 9.77 -12.72
N ALA A 197 -22.37 10.41 -13.09
CA ALA A 197 -21.72 11.49 -12.36
C ALA A 197 -21.37 12.64 -13.32
N ASP A 198 -22.33 13.02 -14.15
CA ASP A 198 -22.21 14.00 -15.24
C ASP A 198 -21.58 15.33 -14.81
N ASP A 199 -21.78 15.74 -13.56
CA ASP A 199 -21.34 17.03 -13.06
C ASP A 199 -19.82 17.13 -12.85
N TRP A 200 -19.08 16.02 -12.82
CA TRP A 200 -17.66 16.05 -12.50
C TRP A 200 -16.79 14.95 -13.11
N ALA A 201 -17.35 13.79 -13.48
CA ALA A 201 -16.56 12.58 -13.79
C ALA A 201 -15.60 12.74 -14.97
N THR A 202 -16.10 13.19 -16.14
CA THR A 202 -15.30 13.22 -17.36
C THR A 202 -14.94 14.66 -17.72
N ARG A 203 -13.63 14.92 -17.83
CA ARG A 203 -13.07 16.28 -18.06
C ARG A 203 -13.62 17.33 -17.09
N GLY A 204 -13.78 16.96 -15.81
CA GLY A 204 -14.32 17.85 -14.79
C GLY A 204 -15.81 18.18 -14.98
N GLY A 205 -16.56 17.29 -15.65
CA GLY A 205 -18.01 17.44 -15.88
C GLY A 205 -18.38 18.09 -17.20
N LEU A 206 -17.41 18.39 -18.07
CA LEU A 206 -17.67 18.96 -19.40
C LEU A 206 -18.31 17.94 -20.36
N GLU A 207 -17.96 16.66 -20.21
CA GLU A 207 -18.46 15.58 -21.05
C GLU A 207 -19.56 14.80 -20.32
N LYS A 208 -20.76 14.80 -20.89
CA LYS A 208 -21.95 14.15 -20.33
C LYS A 208 -22.14 12.74 -20.89
N THR A 209 -22.84 11.90 -20.14
CA THR A 209 -23.24 10.56 -20.55
C THR A 209 -24.16 10.60 -21.78
N ASP A 210 -23.74 9.92 -22.84
CA ASP A 210 -24.58 9.66 -23.99
C ASP A 210 -25.41 8.39 -23.73
N TRP A 211 -26.64 8.58 -23.25
CA TRP A 211 -27.55 7.49 -22.94
C TRP A 211 -27.95 6.64 -24.16
N SER A 212 -27.66 7.05 -25.39
CA SER A 212 -27.83 6.19 -26.58
C SER A 212 -26.81 5.04 -26.63
N LYS A 213 -25.75 5.11 -25.82
CA LYS A 213 -24.73 4.07 -25.66
C LYS A 213 -25.02 3.09 -24.53
N ALA A 214 -26.09 3.31 -23.76
CA ALA A 214 -26.56 2.37 -22.76
C ALA A 214 -26.99 1.03 -23.42
N PRO A 215 -26.85 -0.11 -22.72
CA PRO A 215 -26.39 -0.24 -21.34
C PRO A 215 -24.86 -0.11 -21.19
N PHE A 216 -24.43 0.58 -20.13
CA PHE A 216 -23.04 0.56 -19.69
C PHE A 216 -22.84 -0.61 -18.73
N ILE A 217 -21.80 -1.43 -18.96
CA ILE A 217 -21.61 -2.68 -18.21
C ILE A 217 -20.21 -2.73 -17.60
N ALA A 218 -20.14 -2.77 -16.27
CA ALA A 218 -18.92 -3.06 -15.53
C ALA A 218 -18.98 -4.50 -15.01
N SER A 219 -17.90 -5.27 -15.20
CA SER A 219 -17.87 -6.70 -14.88
C SER A 219 -16.92 -6.99 -13.71
N TYR A 220 -17.32 -7.90 -12.83
CA TYR A 220 -16.66 -8.19 -11.55
C TYR A 220 -16.45 -9.69 -11.37
N THR A 221 -15.30 -10.08 -10.82
CA THR A 221 -14.96 -11.45 -10.40
C THR A 221 -14.12 -11.44 -9.12
N SER A 222 -13.71 -12.63 -8.65
CA SER A 222 -12.91 -12.88 -7.43
C SER A 222 -13.66 -12.63 -6.12
N PHE A 223 -14.24 -11.44 -5.91
CA PHE A 223 -15.02 -11.09 -4.72
C PHE A 223 -14.28 -11.38 -3.40
N HIS A 224 -12.96 -11.19 -3.39
CA HIS A 224 -12.09 -11.59 -2.30
C HIS A 224 -12.20 -10.65 -1.10
N VAL A 225 -12.42 -11.27 0.07
CA VAL A 225 -12.39 -10.61 1.37
C VAL A 225 -11.57 -11.47 2.34
N ASP A 226 -10.49 -10.90 2.86
CA ASP A 226 -9.73 -11.42 4.00
C ASP A 226 -9.58 -10.28 5.01
N GLY A 227 -10.65 -10.03 5.76
CA GLY A 227 -10.74 -8.94 6.75
C GLY A 227 -11.10 -9.46 8.13
N CYS A 228 -10.84 -8.64 9.16
CA CYS A 228 -11.31 -8.95 10.50
C CYS A 228 -12.77 -8.50 10.64
N ASP A 229 -13.67 -9.46 10.81
CA ASP A 229 -15.09 -9.20 11.05
C ASP A 229 -15.24 -8.32 12.29
N ALA A 230 -15.93 -7.20 12.11
CA ALA A 230 -16.21 -6.20 13.11
C ALA A 230 -17.70 -5.79 13.07
N THR A 231 -18.58 -6.74 12.75
CA THR A 231 -20.03 -6.55 12.65
C THR A 231 -20.65 -6.25 14.02
N THR A 232 -20.03 -6.74 15.09
CA THR A 232 -20.46 -6.50 16.48
C THR A 232 -19.40 -5.69 17.24
N PRO A 233 -19.77 -4.92 18.28
CA PRO A 233 -18.79 -4.22 19.11
C PRO A 233 -17.70 -5.13 19.70
N GLN A 234 -18.06 -6.35 20.08
CA GLN A 234 -17.12 -7.33 20.63
C GLN A 234 -16.11 -7.80 19.59
N SER A 235 -16.56 -8.10 18.37
CA SER A 235 -15.67 -8.52 17.27
C SER A 235 -14.77 -7.37 16.81
N ALA A 236 -15.30 -6.14 16.76
CA ALA A 236 -14.51 -4.94 16.48
C ALA A 236 -13.38 -4.72 17.49
N GLN A 237 -13.63 -4.96 18.79
CA GLN A 237 -12.61 -4.86 19.83
C GLN A 237 -11.50 -5.90 19.68
N VAL A 238 -11.83 -7.12 19.22
CA VAL A 238 -10.83 -8.16 18.93
C VAL A 238 -9.93 -7.73 17.77
N CYS A 239 -10.52 -7.14 16.73
CA CYS A 239 -9.76 -6.65 15.58
C CYS A 239 -8.78 -5.52 15.92
N SER A 240 -9.15 -4.65 16.87
CA SER A 240 -8.32 -3.51 17.27
C SER A 240 -7.19 -3.86 18.25
N THR A 241 -7.25 -5.03 18.91
CA THR A 241 -6.34 -5.35 20.03
C THR A 241 -5.45 -6.57 19.83
N THR A 242 -5.76 -7.45 18.88
CA THR A 242 -5.05 -8.73 18.78
C THR A 242 -3.69 -8.62 18.12
N GLY A 243 -3.52 -7.84 17.04
CA GLY A 243 -2.26 -7.77 16.28
C GLY A 243 -1.80 -9.14 15.70
N MET A 244 -2.66 -10.15 15.75
CA MET A 244 -2.35 -11.53 15.37
C MET A 244 -2.59 -11.80 13.89
N LYS A 245 -3.21 -10.86 13.15
CA LYS A 245 -3.51 -11.06 11.74
C LYS A 245 -2.22 -10.92 10.92
N TRP A 246 -2.21 -11.57 9.76
CA TRP A 246 -1.00 -11.57 8.93
C TRP A 246 -0.63 -10.15 8.47
N TRP A 247 -1.61 -9.27 8.26
CA TRP A 247 -1.40 -7.88 7.86
C TRP A 247 -0.91 -6.97 9.01
N ASP A 248 -0.88 -7.45 10.25
CA ASP A 248 -0.33 -6.71 11.40
C ASP A 248 1.16 -7.01 11.61
N GLN A 249 1.69 -8.04 10.94
CA GLN A 249 3.08 -8.47 11.12
C GLN A 249 4.06 -7.43 10.57
N LYS A 250 5.29 -7.42 11.07
CA LYS A 250 6.36 -6.46 10.73
C LYS A 250 6.54 -6.25 9.20
N ALA A 251 6.34 -7.31 8.42
CA ALA A 251 6.43 -7.28 6.96
C ALA A 251 5.34 -6.43 6.26
N PHE A 252 4.29 -6.01 6.97
CA PHE A 252 3.16 -5.24 6.45
C PHE A 252 2.97 -3.90 7.17
N GLN A 253 3.93 -3.49 8.00
CA GLN A 253 3.91 -2.17 8.63
C GLN A 253 4.30 -1.06 7.64
N ASP A 254 4.98 -1.41 6.55
CA ASP A 254 5.26 -0.51 5.43
C ASP A 254 5.49 -1.30 4.14
N LEU A 255 5.49 -0.59 3.01
CA LEU A 255 5.90 -1.14 1.71
C LEU A 255 7.40 -1.44 1.70
N ASP A 256 7.78 -2.49 0.96
CA ASP A 256 9.18 -2.80 0.70
C ASP A 256 9.82 -1.84 -0.33
N GLY A 257 11.14 -1.92 -0.50
CA GLY A 257 11.88 -1.06 -1.43
C GLY A 257 11.51 -1.22 -2.90
N LEU A 258 11.05 -2.42 -3.33
CA LEU A 258 10.59 -2.67 -4.70
C LEU A 258 9.20 -2.07 -4.93
N GLN A 259 8.31 -2.20 -3.96
CA GLN A 259 6.98 -1.60 -3.92
C GLN A 259 7.08 -0.07 -3.95
N TYR A 260 7.96 0.54 -3.15
CA TYR A 260 8.22 1.99 -3.23
C TYR A 260 8.75 2.43 -4.60
N ARG A 261 9.63 1.63 -5.24
CA ARG A 261 10.11 1.93 -6.59
C ARG A 261 8.98 1.90 -7.63
N ARG A 262 8.08 0.94 -7.52
CA ARG A 262 6.88 0.85 -8.35
C ARG A 262 5.94 2.03 -8.13
N LEU A 263 5.69 2.39 -6.87
CA LEU A 263 4.90 3.57 -6.50
C LEU A 263 5.53 4.86 -7.07
N GLY A 264 6.85 5.01 -6.97
CA GLY A 264 7.57 6.15 -7.56
C GLY A 264 7.46 6.22 -9.08
N TRP A 265 7.46 5.08 -9.76
CA TRP A 265 7.19 5.01 -11.20
C TRP A 265 5.76 5.45 -11.54
N VAL A 266 4.75 4.99 -10.79
CA VAL A 266 3.35 5.43 -10.96
C VAL A 266 3.24 6.95 -10.79
N ARG A 267 3.76 7.47 -9.67
CA ARG A 267 3.77 8.92 -9.36
C ARG A 267 4.40 9.76 -10.47
N LYS A 268 5.50 9.29 -11.05
CA LYS A 268 6.24 10.04 -12.08
C LYS A 268 5.62 9.96 -13.48
N LYS A 269 4.97 8.84 -13.81
CA LYS A 269 4.56 8.54 -15.20
C LYS A 269 3.07 8.59 -15.44
N TYR A 270 2.26 8.34 -14.42
CA TYR A 270 0.82 8.09 -14.58
C TYR A 270 -0.05 9.03 -13.74
N THR A 271 0.48 9.64 -12.69
CA THR A 271 -0.27 10.60 -11.87
C THR A 271 -0.52 11.92 -12.61
N ILE A 272 -1.80 12.26 -12.74
CA ILE A 272 -2.28 13.47 -13.42
C ILE A 272 -2.90 14.49 -12.44
N TYR A 273 -3.29 14.05 -11.25
CA TYR A 273 -3.71 14.92 -10.16
C TYR A 273 -3.25 14.33 -8.83
N ASN A 274 -2.77 15.18 -7.93
CA ASN A 274 -2.42 14.80 -6.58
C ASN A 274 -2.69 15.98 -5.63
N TYR A 275 -3.60 15.78 -4.69
CA TYR A 275 -3.96 16.79 -3.70
C TYR A 275 -2.75 17.33 -2.91
N CYS A 276 -1.74 16.50 -2.63
CA CYS A 276 -0.51 16.90 -1.93
C CYS A 276 0.26 18.03 -2.64
N THR A 277 0.14 18.12 -3.97
CA THR A 277 0.84 19.10 -4.82
C THR A 277 -0.08 20.20 -5.35
N ASP A 278 -1.39 20.12 -5.10
CA ASP A 278 -2.37 21.12 -5.51
C ASP A 278 -2.31 22.34 -4.57
N ARG A 279 -1.47 23.31 -4.94
CA ARG A 279 -1.29 24.56 -4.19
C ARG A 279 -2.48 25.52 -4.30
N SER A 280 -3.38 25.32 -5.27
CA SER A 280 -4.60 26.12 -5.37
C SER A 280 -5.60 25.72 -4.29
N ARG A 281 -5.67 24.43 -3.97
CA ARG A 281 -6.56 23.91 -2.92
C ARG A 281 -5.90 23.90 -1.55
N TYR A 282 -4.61 23.56 -1.51
CA TYR A 282 -3.82 23.41 -0.29
C TYR A 282 -2.63 24.37 -0.31
N THR A 283 -2.84 25.59 0.20
CA THR A 283 -1.77 26.57 0.40
C THR A 283 -0.67 26.03 1.32
N THR A 284 -1.08 25.30 2.37
CA THR A 284 -0.19 24.54 3.25
C THR A 284 -0.29 23.06 2.90
N VAL A 285 0.85 22.39 2.79
CA VAL A 285 0.91 20.97 2.46
C VAL A 285 0.25 20.16 3.58
N PRO A 286 -0.66 19.21 3.26
CA PRO A 286 -1.21 18.31 4.27
C PRO A 286 -0.09 17.51 4.98
N PRO A 287 -0.09 17.40 6.31
CA PRO A 287 1.05 16.82 7.06
C PRO A 287 1.41 15.39 6.64
N GLU A 288 0.43 14.57 6.25
CA GLU A 288 0.67 13.20 5.79
C GLU A 288 1.46 13.13 4.47
N CYS A 289 1.47 14.20 3.68
CA CYS A 289 2.16 14.26 2.40
C CYS A 289 3.68 14.45 2.58
N GLU A 290 4.09 15.28 3.55
CA GLU A 290 5.50 15.60 3.81
C GLU A 290 6.31 14.37 4.19
N LEU A 291 5.74 13.49 5.02
CA LEU A 291 6.34 12.21 5.40
C LEU A 291 6.48 11.26 4.19
N SER A 292 5.46 11.22 3.34
CA SER A 292 5.42 10.29 2.19
C SER A 292 6.45 10.67 1.12
N GLU A 293 6.67 11.96 0.90
CA GLU A 293 7.65 12.47 -0.05
C GLU A 293 9.07 12.36 0.51
N SER A 294 9.31 12.85 1.74
CA SER A 294 10.62 12.82 2.38
C SER A 294 11.17 11.40 2.52
N ARG A 295 10.33 10.43 2.90
CA ARG A 295 10.75 9.02 3.01
C ARG A 295 10.99 8.36 1.66
N SER A 296 10.14 8.65 0.66
CA SER A 296 10.35 8.12 -0.70
C SER A 296 11.64 8.65 -1.31
N GLU A 297 11.94 9.93 -1.08
CA GLU A 297 13.18 10.55 -1.53
C GLU A 297 14.40 9.97 -0.80
N LEU A 298 14.34 9.81 0.53
CA LEU A 298 15.40 9.18 1.31
C LEU A 298 15.66 7.74 0.88
N LEU A 299 14.61 6.93 0.68
CA LEU A 299 14.76 5.55 0.20
C LEU A 299 15.37 5.50 -1.20
N THR A 300 14.98 6.43 -2.08
CA THR A 300 15.56 6.54 -3.43
C THR A 300 17.03 6.91 -3.36
N ARG A 301 17.41 7.86 -2.50
CA ARG A 301 18.81 8.26 -2.27
C ARG A 301 19.64 7.11 -1.71
N ILE A 302 19.13 6.40 -0.69
CA ILE A 302 19.81 5.24 -0.09
C ILE A 302 20.00 4.13 -1.13
N GLN A 303 19.02 3.89 -2.00
CA GLN A 303 19.17 2.92 -3.08
C GLN A 303 20.17 3.37 -4.16
N GLY A 304 20.19 4.66 -4.51
CA GLY A 304 21.21 5.23 -5.40
C GLY A 304 22.62 5.00 -4.83
N LEU A 305 22.82 5.34 -3.55
CA LEU A 305 24.06 5.07 -2.84
C LEU A 305 24.43 3.58 -2.84
N LYS A 306 23.45 2.69 -2.68
CA LYS A 306 23.68 1.23 -2.76
C LYS A 306 24.14 0.79 -4.15
N GLN A 307 23.56 1.32 -5.22
CA GLN A 307 23.98 1.02 -6.59
C GLN A 307 25.38 1.57 -6.88
N ASP A 308 25.66 2.80 -6.42
CA ASP A 308 26.98 3.42 -6.55
C ASP A 308 28.05 2.59 -5.84
N LEU A 309 27.74 2.11 -4.63
CA LEU A 309 28.65 1.27 -3.84
C LEU A 309 28.89 -0.10 -4.50
N GLN A 310 27.87 -0.70 -5.13
CA GLN A 310 28.01 -1.92 -5.93
C GLN A 310 28.86 -1.70 -7.20
N SER A 311 28.61 -0.59 -7.91
CA SER A 311 29.38 -0.19 -9.08
C SER A 311 30.85 0.05 -8.73
N TRP A 312 31.10 0.75 -7.63
CA TRP A 312 32.44 1.01 -7.12
C TRP A 312 33.17 -0.28 -6.76
N ARG A 313 32.50 -1.21 -6.07
CA ARG A 313 33.06 -2.55 -5.78
C ARG A 313 33.47 -3.29 -7.05
N SER A 314 32.63 -3.30 -8.09
CA SER A 314 32.95 -3.95 -9.36
C SER A 314 34.15 -3.32 -10.07
N LYS A 315 34.26 -1.99 -10.03
CA LYS A 315 35.44 -1.27 -10.57
C LYS A 315 36.70 -1.63 -9.80
N LEU A 316 36.63 -1.68 -8.47
CA LEU A 316 37.75 -2.09 -7.62
C LEU A 316 38.20 -3.52 -7.93
N ASP A 317 37.27 -4.47 -8.00
CA ASP A 317 37.56 -5.86 -8.34
C ASP A 317 38.24 -5.98 -9.72
N THR A 318 37.80 -5.18 -10.69
CA THR A 318 38.40 -5.11 -12.03
C THR A 318 39.84 -4.57 -11.97
N GLN A 319 40.08 -3.48 -11.25
CA GLN A 319 41.43 -2.94 -11.09
C GLN A 319 42.36 -3.92 -10.39
N VAL A 320 41.91 -4.55 -9.31
CA VAL A 320 42.68 -5.58 -8.59
C VAL A 320 43.06 -6.74 -9.52
N LYS A 321 42.15 -7.14 -10.42
CA LYS A 321 42.43 -8.18 -11.42
C LYS A 321 43.48 -7.75 -12.43
N VAL A 322 43.35 -6.54 -12.99
CA VAL A 322 44.36 -5.96 -13.90
C VAL A 322 45.73 -5.90 -13.23
N TYR A 323 45.80 -5.45 -11.98
CA TYR A 323 47.06 -5.42 -11.22
C TYR A 323 47.66 -6.81 -11.02
N ARG A 324 46.84 -7.83 -10.73
CA ARG A 324 47.32 -9.22 -10.66
C ARG A 324 47.88 -9.69 -12.00
N ASP A 325 47.19 -9.43 -13.09
CA ASP A 325 47.58 -9.89 -14.43
C ASP A 325 48.85 -9.18 -14.92
N VAL A 326 49.01 -7.89 -14.62
CA VAL A 326 50.25 -7.14 -14.88
C VAL A 326 51.39 -7.66 -13.99
N SER A 327 51.14 -7.93 -12.71
CA SER A 327 52.13 -8.49 -11.79
C SER A 327 52.61 -9.88 -12.23
N THR A 328 51.70 -10.74 -12.72
CA THR A 328 52.06 -12.06 -13.25
C THR A 328 52.77 -11.97 -14.59
N GLN A 329 52.37 -11.08 -15.51
CA GLN A 329 53.09 -10.86 -16.77
C GLN A 329 54.49 -10.29 -16.55
N THR A 330 54.65 -9.35 -15.63
CA THR A 330 55.94 -8.71 -15.32
C THR A 330 56.90 -9.70 -14.64
N THR A 331 56.40 -10.54 -13.74
CA THR A 331 57.21 -11.63 -13.17
C THR A 331 57.58 -12.69 -14.21
N THR A 332 56.69 -13.00 -15.16
CA THR A 332 56.98 -13.96 -16.24
C THR A 332 57.98 -13.40 -17.27
N SER A 333 57.91 -12.10 -17.61
CA SER A 333 58.83 -11.46 -18.57
C SER A 333 60.22 -11.20 -17.99
N LEU A 334 60.32 -10.86 -16.68
CA LEU A 334 61.61 -10.77 -15.98
C LEU A 334 62.31 -12.13 -15.83
N PHE A 335 61.55 -13.23 -15.78
CA PHE A 335 62.12 -14.58 -15.81
C PHE A 335 62.61 -15.01 -17.21
N THR A 336 62.07 -14.43 -18.29
CA THR A 336 62.47 -14.75 -19.67
C THR A 336 63.49 -13.76 -20.26
N SER A 337 63.66 -12.57 -19.67
CA SER A 337 64.58 -11.53 -20.14
C SER A 337 65.56 -11.06 -19.05
N CYS A 338 66.62 -11.86 -18.89
CA CYS A 338 68.01 -11.46 -18.59
C CYS A 338 68.56 -11.52 -17.14
N ARG A 339 69.83 -11.96 -17.05
CA ARG A 339 70.73 -11.73 -15.91
C ARG A 339 70.77 -10.22 -15.60
N CYS A 340 70.10 -9.73 -14.56
CA CYS A 340 70.34 -8.38 -14.03
C CYS A 340 69.83 -8.23 -12.58
N SER A 341 70.74 -8.20 -11.61
CA SER A 341 70.42 -8.06 -10.17
C SER A 341 69.90 -6.67 -9.77
N ASN A 342 70.09 -5.62 -10.57
CA ASN A 342 69.62 -4.27 -10.26
C ASN A 342 68.14 -4.02 -10.59
N ALA A 343 67.60 -4.61 -11.66
CA ALA A 343 66.18 -4.43 -12.03
C ALA A 343 65.22 -5.11 -11.04
N PHE A 344 65.69 -6.16 -10.35
CA PHE A 344 64.91 -6.87 -9.33
C PHE A 344 64.72 -6.05 -8.04
N LEU A 345 65.69 -5.17 -7.71
CA LEU A 345 65.62 -4.28 -6.56
C LEU A 345 64.61 -3.14 -6.80
N GLU A 346 64.66 -2.49 -7.96
CA GLU A 346 63.68 -1.43 -8.28
C GLU A 346 62.24 -1.97 -8.37
N LEU A 347 62.05 -3.18 -8.91
CA LEU A 347 60.72 -3.79 -8.95
C LEU A 347 60.22 -4.22 -7.56
N SER A 348 61.12 -4.64 -6.68
CA SER A 348 60.81 -4.93 -5.27
C SER A 348 60.35 -3.67 -4.54
N ASP A 349 61.00 -2.53 -4.78
CA ASP A 349 60.68 -1.28 -4.12
C ASP A 349 59.38 -0.66 -4.66
N LEU A 350 59.14 -0.74 -5.97
CA LEU A 350 57.84 -0.41 -6.57
C LEU A 350 56.71 -1.30 -6.04
N LYS A 351 56.95 -2.60 -5.87
CA LYS A 351 55.98 -3.53 -5.28
C LYS A 351 55.68 -3.21 -3.82
N LYS A 352 56.68 -2.80 -3.04
CA LYS A 352 56.48 -2.36 -1.66
C LYS A 352 55.67 -1.06 -1.61
N SER A 353 56.04 -0.06 -2.42
CA SER A 353 55.31 1.21 -2.49
C SER A 353 53.86 1.00 -2.89
N LEU A 354 53.61 0.15 -3.88
CA LEU A 354 52.25 -0.15 -4.33
C LEU A 354 51.45 -0.94 -3.27
N ASN A 355 52.07 -1.88 -2.56
CA ASN A 355 51.40 -2.56 -1.45
C ASN A 355 51.04 -1.59 -0.33
N VAL A 356 51.88 -0.59 -0.06
CA VAL A 356 51.57 0.46 0.92
C VAL A 356 50.36 1.28 0.46
N GLU A 357 50.29 1.70 -0.81
CA GLU A 357 49.14 2.43 -1.35
C GLU A 357 47.84 1.60 -1.36
N VAL A 358 47.92 0.30 -1.64
CA VAL A 358 46.75 -0.59 -1.60
C VAL A 358 46.24 -0.79 -0.18
N GLU A 359 47.13 -0.93 0.81
CA GLU A 359 46.73 -1.02 2.21
C GLU A 359 46.23 0.34 2.74
N GLN A 360 46.78 1.46 2.28
CA GLN A 360 46.27 2.81 2.54
C GLN A 360 44.83 2.95 2.03
N MET A 361 44.57 2.60 0.76
CA MET A 361 43.20 2.64 0.20
C MET A 361 42.23 1.71 0.94
N ARG A 362 42.69 0.54 1.41
CA ARG A 362 41.87 -0.34 2.25
C ARG A 362 41.52 0.30 3.57
N SER A 363 42.49 0.95 4.22
CA SER A 363 42.27 1.69 5.46
C SER A 363 41.27 2.83 5.25
N GLU A 364 41.45 3.65 4.21
CA GLU A 364 40.54 4.75 3.87
C GLU A 364 39.12 4.24 3.57
N PHE A 365 39.00 3.11 2.87
CA PHE A 365 37.69 2.49 2.60
C PHE A 365 37.04 1.95 3.87
N GLN A 366 37.84 1.41 4.79
CA GLN A 366 37.37 0.90 6.07
C GLN A 366 36.90 2.03 6.98
N GLU A 367 37.60 3.17 6.95
CA GLU A 367 37.19 4.41 7.63
C GLU A 367 35.88 4.95 7.05
N LEU A 368 35.77 5.05 5.73
CA LEU A 368 34.52 5.44 5.04
C LEU A 368 33.34 4.55 5.40
N ARG A 369 33.57 3.23 5.50
CA ARG A 369 32.55 2.27 5.93
C ARG A 369 32.14 2.52 7.38
N THR A 370 33.08 2.80 8.28
CA THR A 370 32.74 3.14 9.68
C THR A 370 31.99 4.46 9.77
N THR A 371 32.34 5.48 8.98
CA THR A 371 31.60 6.75 8.94
C THR A 371 30.17 6.55 8.44
N LEU A 372 29.98 5.75 7.39
CA LEU A 372 28.64 5.40 6.89
C LEU A 372 27.82 4.64 7.94
N GLN A 373 28.44 3.70 8.66
CA GLN A 373 27.77 2.98 9.75
C GLN A 373 27.38 3.94 10.87
N GLN A 374 28.28 4.84 11.28
CA GLN A 374 28.02 5.86 12.28
C GLN A 374 26.88 6.80 11.87
N GLN A 375 26.84 7.22 10.60
CA GLN A 375 25.74 8.04 10.08
C GLN A 375 24.43 7.28 10.06
N GLN A 376 24.45 5.99 9.73
CA GLN A 376 23.27 5.14 9.77
C GLN A 376 22.77 4.95 11.22
N ASP A 377 23.67 4.79 12.17
CA ASP A 377 23.34 4.66 13.60
C ASP A 377 22.84 5.99 14.18
N ASP A 378 23.41 7.13 13.80
CA ASP A 378 22.98 8.47 14.21
C ASP A 378 21.58 8.81 13.66
N VAL A 379 21.30 8.44 12.40
CA VAL A 379 19.95 8.54 11.81
C VAL A 379 18.98 7.62 12.54
N THR A 380 19.40 6.39 12.86
CA THR A 380 18.59 5.43 13.62
C THR A 380 18.32 5.93 15.04
N SER A 381 19.29 6.59 15.68
CA SER A 381 19.14 7.20 17.01
C SER A 381 18.22 8.43 16.97
N LYS A 382 18.35 9.30 15.98
CA LYS A 382 17.44 10.43 15.77
C LYS A 382 16.01 9.99 15.48
N LEU A 383 15.84 8.86 14.79
CA LEU A 383 14.54 8.20 14.63
C LEU A 383 13.98 7.69 15.97
N LYS A 384 14.82 7.19 16.89
CA LYS A 384 14.41 6.79 18.25
C LYS A 384 14.03 7.99 19.13
N ASP A 385 14.78 9.09 19.07
CA ASP A 385 14.51 10.32 19.84
C ASP A 385 13.22 11.03 19.39
N LEU A 386 12.76 10.78 18.17
CA LEU A 386 11.44 11.18 17.67
C LEU A 386 10.28 10.29 18.17
N GLY A 387 10.53 9.41 19.16
CA GLY A 387 9.49 8.63 19.84
C GLY A 387 9.05 7.35 19.12
N LEU A 388 9.80 6.90 18.11
CA LEU A 388 9.60 5.59 17.50
C LEU A 388 10.47 4.55 18.22
N GLN A 389 9.99 4.00 19.34
CA GLN A 389 10.63 2.86 20.00
C GLN A 389 9.89 1.54 19.78
N ASP A 390 10.66 0.56 19.28
CA ASP A 390 10.48 -0.88 19.51
C ASP A 390 10.60 -1.13 21.03
N VAL A 391 9.57 -1.74 21.65
CA VAL A 391 9.67 -2.29 23.01
C VAL A 391 9.97 -3.78 22.87
N SER A 392 11.20 -4.16 23.16
CA SER A 392 11.55 -5.52 23.56
C SER A 392 12.76 -5.48 24.49
N GLU A 393 12.51 -5.44 25.79
CA GLU A 393 13.44 -5.96 26.79
C GLU A 393 12.69 -6.94 27.68
N GLU A 394 13.06 -8.21 27.56
CA GLU A 394 12.83 -9.23 28.57
C GLU A 394 13.84 -9.01 29.71
N THR A 395 13.37 -9.09 30.96
CA THR A 395 14.23 -9.43 32.11
C THR A 395 13.64 -10.62 32.86
N PRO A 396 14.48 -11.57 33.31
CA PRO A 396 14.05 -12.83 33.91
C PRO A 396 13.79 -12.69 35.42
N SER A 397 12.84 -13.46 35.96
CA SER A 397 12.81 -13.72 37.41
C SER A 397 12.28 -15.11 37.74
N ASP A 398 12.86 -15.62 38.83
CA ASP A 398 12.88 -16.98 39.36
C ASP A 398 11.55 -17.58 39.86
N LYS A 399 11.64 -18.90 40.07
CA LYS A 399 10.73 -19.80 40.77
C LYS A 399 10.31 -19.30 42.16
N ALA A 400 9.05 -19.48 42.52
CA ALA A 400 8.62 -19.90 43.86
C ALA A 400 7.18 -20.44 43.84
N GLU A 401 6.94 -21.40 44.73
CA GLU A 401 5.77 -22.26 44.90
C GLU A 401 4.57 -21.58 45.59
N GLY A 402 3.38 -22.18 45.39
CA GLY A 402 2.40 -22.45 46.45
C GLY A 402 1.45 -21.32 46.88
N ASN A 403 0.17 -21.43 46.52
CA ASN A 403 -0.91 -21.90 47.43
C ASN A 403 -2.31 -21.50 46.95
N ASP A 404 -3.23 -22.41 47.26
CA ASP A 404 -4.67 -22.40 47.03
C ASP A 404 -5.40 -21.19 47.66
N ALA A 405 -6.49 -20.76 47.00
CA ALA A 405 -7.75 -20.42 47.66
C ALA A 405 -8.90 -20.30 46.64
N GLU A 406 -9.91 -21.13 46.82
CA GLU A 406 -11.26 -21.03 46.26
C GLU A 406 -11.93 -19.69 46.62
N ALA A 407 -12.79 -19.17 45.73
CA ALA A 407 -14.12 -18.70 46.13
C ALA A 407 -15.06 -18.44 44.92
N GLN A 408 -16.24 -19.04 45.07
CA GLN A 408 -17.52 -18.96 44.34
C GLN A 408 -17.86 -17.74 43.45
N PHE A 409 -18.52 -18.08 42.32
CA PHE A 409 -19.55 -17.31 41.62
C PHE A 409 -20.80 -17.03 42.48
N PRO A 410 -21.60 -16.01 42.10
CA PRO A 410 -22.95 -16.35 41.65
C PRO A 410 -23.42 -15.59 40.39
N SER A 411 -24.30 -16.25 39.63
CA SER A 411 -25.12 -15.70 38.53
C SER A 411 -26.55 -15.39 39.03
N PRO A 412 -27.56 -15.12 38.16
CA PRO A 412 -28.05 -13.79 37.83
C PRO A 412 -29.52 -13.56 38.24
N GLY A 413 -29.98 -12.31 38.22
CA GLY A 413 -31.39 -11.95 38.43
C GLY A 413 -32.03 -11.40 37.15
N GLU A 414 -33.08 -12.09 36.69
CA GLU A 414 -34.02 -11.69 35.64
C GLU A 414 -34.90 -10.50 36.07
N ASN A 415 -35.38 -9.73 35.09
CA ASN A 415 -36.71 -9.12 35.12
C ASN A 415 -37.14 -8.69 33.71
N ASP A 416 -38.10 -9.44 33.17
CA ASP A 416 -38.90 -9.10 32.00
C ASP A 416 -39.93 -8.01 32.32
N LYS A 417 -40.13 -7.07 31.38
CA LYS A 417 -41.43 -6.44 31.14
C LYS A 417 -41.59 -6.14 29.66
N GLU A 418 -42.74 -6.53 29.15
CA GLU A 418 -43.16 -6.55 27.76
C GLU A 418 -44.42 -5.67 27.58
N ILE A 419 -44.68 -5.26 26.32
CA ILE A 419 -46.00 -4.90 25.68
C ILE A 419 -46.36 -3.37 25.63
N PRO A 420 -47.04 -2.81 24.57
CA PRO A 420 -47.44 -3.33 23.24
C PRO A 420 -47.11 -2.45 21.99
N ASN A 421 -47.34 -3.07 20.83
CA ASN A 421 -47.51 -2.56 19.46
C ASN A 421 -48.55 -1.42 19.27
N ASP A 422 -48.36 -0.64 18.20
CA ASP A 422 -49.47 -0.04 17.44
C ASP A 422 -49.21 -0.14 15.92
N GLU A 423 -50.24 -0.58 15.18
CA GLU A 423 -50.28 -0.72 13.73
C GLU A 423 -50.90 0.54 13.10
N GLY A 424 -50.36 1.05 11.98
CA GLY A 424 -51.03 2.14 11.28
C GLY A 424 -50.39 2.65 9.99
N HIS A 425 -50.95 2.17 8.87
CA HIS A 425 -51.03 2.81 7.55
C HIS A 425 -49.84 2.81 6.59
N GLY A 426 -50.06 2.12 5.46
CA GLY A 426 -49.23 2.13 4.27
C GLY A 426 -49.53 3.26 3.27
N LYS A 427 -48.69 3.25 2.22
CA LYS A 427 -48.65 4.08 1.01
C LYS A 427 -48.00 5.46 1.15
N GLN A 428 -46.67 5.47 1.11
CA GLN A 428 -45.84 6.25 0.16
C GLN A 428 -44.36 5.95 0.45
N ASN A 429 -43.81 4.90 -0.17
CA ASN A 429 -42.37 4.63 -0.09
C ASN A 429 -41.85 4.20 -1.46
N LYS A 430 -41.89 5.15 -2.41
CA LYS A 430 -41.11 5.14 -3.64
C LYS A 430 -40.36 6.48 -3.66
N ASN A 431 -39.24 6.56 -2.95
CA ASN A 431 -38.13 7.52 -3.15
C ASN A 431 -37.12 7.63 -1.98
N LEU A 432 -37.16 6.74 -0.98
CA LEU A 432 -36.17 6.82 0.10
C LEU A 432 -34.81 6.18 -0.26
N ASN A 433 -34.78 5.17 -1.14
CA ASN A 433 -33.54 4.46 -1.47
C ASN A 433 -32.67 5.18 -2.53
N GLU A 434 -33.26 5.98 -3.43
CA GLU A 434 -32.48 6.89 -4.32
C GLU A 434 -31.88 8.06 -3.53
N MET A 435 -32.51 8.44 -2.42
CA MET A 435 -31.99 9.48 -1.52
C MET A 435 -30.83 9.01 -0.65
N LEU A 436 -30.66 7.71 -0.36
CA LEU A 436 -29.52 7.26 0.45
C LEU A 436 -28.21 7.21 -0.36
N ALA A 437 -28.26 7.06 -1.69
CA ALA A 437 -27.08 7.23 -2.53
C ALA A 437 -26.72 8.72 -2.76
N SER A 438 -27.74 9.60 -2.75
CA SER A 438 -27.55 11.04 -3.03
C SER A 438 -27.39 11.93 -1.79
N ARG A 439 -27.84 11.52 -0.60
CA ARG A 439 -27.80 12.36 0.63
C ARG A 439 -26.43 12.42 1.31
N TYR A 440 -25.47 11.57 0.95
CA TYR A 440 -24.12 11.58 1.53
C TYR A 440 -23.09 12.45 0.79
N TRP A 441 -23.47 13.05 -0.34
CA TRP A 441 -22.55 13.85 -1.15
C TRP A 441 -22.97 15.33 -1.21
N ILE A 442 -22.54 16.10 -0.20
CA ILE A 442 -22.59 17.57 -0.20
C ILE A 442 -21.17 18.13 -0.40
N LYS A 443 -20.98 18.79 -1.55
CA LYS A 443 -19.95 19.78 -1.91
C LYS A 443 -18.50 19.29 -2.02
N ALA A 444 -18.18 18.68 -3.17
CA ALA A 444 -16.97 19.10 -3.88
C ALA A 444 -17.27 20.48 -4.51
N SER A 445 -16.79 21.56 -3.89
CA SER A 445 -16.82 22.88 -4.53
C SER A 445 -16.04 22.83 -5.85
N PRO A 446 -16.59 23.31 -6.98
CA PRO A 446 -15.78 23.55 -8.16
C PRO A 446 -14.81 24.69 -7.81
N GLY A 447 -13.51 24.39 -7.80
CA GLY A 447 -12.49 25.41 -7.94
C GLY A 447 -12.80 26.20 -9.21
N LYS A 448 -13.14 27.48 -9.04
CA LYS A 448 -13.43 28.39 -10.15
C LYS A 448 -12.23 28.39 -11.11
N GLY A 449 -12.51 28.16 -12.38
CA GLY A 449 -11.54 28.25 -13.45
C GLY A 449 -10.97 29.67 -13.60
N VAL A 450 -9.80 29.70 -14.24
CA VAL A 450 -9.45 30.73 -15.22
C VAL A 450 -9.78 30.16 -16.59
#